data_AF-A0A818C7V1-F1
#
_entry.id   AF-A0A818C7V1-F1
#
_cell.length_a   1.000
_cell.length_b   1.000
_cell.length_c   1.000
_cell.angle_alpha   90.00
_cell.angle_beta   90.00
_cell.angle_gamma   90.00
#
_symmetry.space_group_name_H-M   'P 1'
#
loop_
_entity.id
_entity.type
_entity.pdbx_description
1 polymer ?
#
loop_
_entity_poly.entity_id
_entity_poly.type
_entity_poly.pdbx_seq_one_letter_code
_entity_poly.pdbx_strand_id
1 'polypeptide(L)'
;METEEIEFFLEFVTLANVDNVEDLADNRYHHFVYEDHFNLHLVGMVRAQSSFQKLKDVCRHYEMREGIDIDSVMGEHERRTVSSRQYFIGKGLSTDEAQAAAFALSFYTGTRSEACNRGASLVARQANGQALESTTRDELNEAAIILYYLVKALSFIPYYWGYVTRACQLTDDELKLYSPGCLITWIQFSSSKKGRRAADNSTFEYRNTHFKIYSLTGRPIKEFSNYPEEDEVLFLPHSTFFVFKHELSYHGTQHTIYMRQIEMGLCQWSILWVDDNIYNPSWENKRHMEAAAARELNLNVHFIPKSSTDGALSFLRSPFGQRLKNRDTFRIVTDMNRENDYPERRTECVRDSSDRNSRKFNDLKKSAEN
;
A
#
# COMPACT_ATOMS: atom_id res chain seq x y z
N MET A 1 -15.85 15.60 -5.74
CA MET A 1 -16.06 14.26 -5.19
C MET A 1 -15.14 14.12 -4.00
N GLU A 2 -15.72 14.08 -2.82
CA GLU A 2 -14.98 13.93 -1.56
C GLU A 2 -14.53 12.48 -1.41
N THR A 3 -13.57 12.24 -0.51
CA THR A 3 -12.99 10.93 -0.31
C THR A 3 -14.04 9.88 0.09
N GLU A 4 -15.08 10.26 0.81
CA GLU A 4 -16.09 9.33 1.31
C GLU A 4 -17.01 8.80 0.20
N GLU A 5 -17.32 9.63 -0.80
CA GLU A 5 -18.18 9.24 -1.93
C GLU A 5 -17.55 8.10 -2.76
N ILE A 6 -16.22 8.04 -2.84
CA ILE A 6 -15.50 7.00 -3.59
C ILE A 6 -15.60 5.62 -2.91
N GLU A 7 -15.73 5.56 -1.59
CA GLU A 7 -15.87 4.29 -0.86
C GLU A 7 -17.20 3.59 -1.17
N PHE A 8 -18.27 4.36 -1.39
CA PHE A 8 -19.56 3.82 -1.83
C PHE A 8 -19.47 3.21 -3.23
N PHE A 9 -18.60 3.72 -4.11
CA PHE A 9 -18.42 3.11 -5.43
C PHE A 9 -17.87 1.68 -5.33
N LEU A 10 -17.09 1.32 -4.31
CA LEU A 10 -16.62 -0.07 -4.12
C LEU A 10 -17.75 -1.07 -3.91
N GLU A 11 -18.94 -0.63 -3.47
CA GLU A 11 -20.14 -1.47 -3.39
C GLU A 11 -20.71 -1.80 -4.77
N PHE A 12 -20.55 -0.88 -5.71
CA PHE A 12 -21.05 -0.99 -7.08
C PHE A 12 -19.98 -1.47 -8.07
N VAL A 13 -18.72 -1.57 -7.66
CA VAL A 13 -17.68 -2.28 -8.41
C VAL A 13 -17.99 -3.77 -8.32
N THR A 14 -18.90 -4.22 -9.16
CA THR A 14 -18.90 -5.61 -9.60
C THR A 14 -17.58 -5.84 -10.31
N LEU A 15 -16.71 -6.68 -9.74
CA LEU A 15 -15.63 -7.27 -10.51
C LEU A 15 -16.27 -7.86 -11.76
N ALA A 16 -15.87 -7.39 -12.93
CA ALA A 16 -16.42 -7.89 -14.18
C ALA A 16 -16.34 -9.43 -14.17
N ASN A 17 -17.47 -10.10 -14.43
CA ASN A 17 -17.60 -11.56 -14.53
C ASN A 17 -17.63 -12.36 -13.21
N VAL A 18 -18.24 -11.86 -12.14
CA VAL A 18 -18.36 -12.62 -10.89
C VAL A 18 -19.80 -12.62 -10.41
N ASP A 19 -20.59 -13.60 -10.88
CA ASP A 19 -21.97 -13.81 -10.44
C ASP A 19 -22.03 -14.56 -9.09
N ASN A 20 -20.96 -15.28 -8.69
CA ASN A 20 -20.85 -15.89 -7.36
C ASN A 20 -19.38 -15.91 -6.81
N VAL A 21 -19.20 -16.16 -5.50
CA VAL A 21 -17.88 -16.16 -4.82
C VAL A 21 -16.97 -17.30 -5.27
N GLU A 22 -17.53 -18.43 -5.71
CA GLU A 22 -16.78 -19.59 -6.23
C GLU A 22 -16.17 -19.26 -7.61
N ASP A 23 -16.89 -18.54 -8.46
CA ASP A 23 -16.42 -17.99 -9.73
C ASP A 23 -15.26 -17.02 -9.51
N LEU A 24 -15.14 -16.38 -8.34
CA LEU A 24 -13.99 -15.53 -8.02
C LEU A 24 -12.75 -16.34 -7.71
N ALA A 25 -12.89 -17.52 -7.12
CA ALA A 25 -11.77 -18.45 -6.92
C ALA A 25 -11.34 -19.08 -8.26
N ASP A 26 -12.28 -19.45 -9.12
CA ASP A 26 -12.02 -19.97 -10.47
C ASP A 26 -11.50 -18.87 -11.41
N ASN A 27 -12.07 -17.67 -11.38
CA ASN A 27 -11.52 -16.52 -12.09
C ASN A 27 -10.15 -16.14 -11.56
N ARG A 28 -9.76 -16.45 -10.32
CA ARG A 28 -8.37 -16.27 -9.86
C ARG A 28 -7.42 -17.31 -10.42
N TYR A 29 -7.92 -18.52 -10.63
CA TYR A 29 -7.20 -19.56 -11.35
C TYR A 29 -6.99 -19.15 -12.82
N HIS A 30 -7.98 -18.48 -13.43
CA HIS A 30 -7.96 -18.06 -14.83
C HIS A 30 -7.43 -16.63 -15.08
N HIS A 31 -7.51 -15.74 -14.10
CA HIS A 31 -7.07 -14.34 -14.11
C HIS A 31 -6.16 -14.11 -12.91
N PHE A 32 -4.88 -13.90 -13.21
CA PHE A 32 -3.82 -13.79 -12.21
C PHE A 32 -4.02 -12.56 -11.29
N VAL A 33 -4.46 -12.79 -10.05
CA VAL A 33 -4.52 -11.74 -9.01
C VAL A 33 -3.24 -11.77 -8.19
N TYR A 34 -2.50 -10.66 -8.19
CA TYR A 34 -1.32 -10.50 -7.34
C TYR A 34 -1.73 -10.30 -5.88
N GLU A 35 -1.49 -11.30 -5.05
CA GLU A 35 -1.51 -11.15 -3.60
C GLU A 35 -0.26 -10.36 -3.16
N ASP A 36 -0.37 -9.62 -2.07
CA ASP A 36 0.78 -8.96 -1.47
C ASP A 36 1.55 -9.93 -0.56
N HIS A 37 2.33 -10.78 -1.22
CA HIS A 37 3.36 -11.63 -0.61
C HIS A 37 4.75 -10.98 -0.65
N PHE A 38 4.83 -9.71 -1.07
CA PHE A 38 6.10 -9.04 -1.39
C PHE A 38 7.04 -8.99 -0.18
N ASN A 39 6.57 -8.45 0.95
CA ASN A 39 7.40 -8.27 2.15
C ASN A 39 7.85 -9.62 2.74
N LEU A 40 6.94 -10.60 2.80
CA LEU A 40 7.25 -11.93 3.33
C LEU A 40 8.31 -12.64 2.48
N HIS A 41 8.16 -12.59 1.15
CA HIS A 41 9.13 -13.19 0.23
C HIS A 41 10.48 -12.47 0.30
N LEU A 42 10.47 -11.15 0.31
CA LEU A 42 11.67 -10.32 0.42
C LEU A 42 12.45 -10.59 1.72
N VAL A 43 11.76 -10.70 2.85
CA VAL A 43 12.37 -11.11 4.12
C VAL A 43 12.97 -12.51 4.01
N GLY A 44 12.28 -13.45 3.37
CA GLY A 44 12.76 -14.80 3.12
C GLY A 44 14.08 -14.83 2.33
N MET A 45 14.23 -13.96 1.34
CA MET A 45 15.43 -13.86 0.50
C MET A 45 16.67 -13.34 1.24
N VAL A 46 16.49 -12.50 2.26
CA VAL A 46 17.61 -11.73 2.87
C VAL A 46 18.16 -12.38 4.15
N ARG A 47 17.59 -13.50 4.65
CA ARG A 47 17.89 -14.03 6.00
C ARG A 47 19.37 -14.38 6.25
N ALA A 48 19.82 -14.00 7.45
CA ALA A 48 21.06 -14.29 8.18
C ALA A 48 22.34 -13.48 7.87
N GLN A 49 22.35 -12.55 6.90
CA GLN A 49 23.57 -11.77 6.57
C GLN A 49 23.33 -10.31 6.15
N SER A 50 22.18 -9.70 6.50
CA SER A 50 21.95 -8.29 6.19
C SER A 50 22.76 -7.39 7.11
N SER A 51 23.61 -6.54 6.53
CA SER A 51 24.32 -5.46 7.24
C SER A 51 24.43 -4.23 6.36
N PHE A 52 24.71 -3.08 6.96
CA PHE A 52 24.99 -1.87 6.18
C PHE A 52 26.17 -2.08 5.22
N GLN A 53 27.25 -2.75 5.67
CA GLN A 53 28.41 -2.99 4.83
C GLN A 53 28.06 -3.83 3.60
N LYS A 54 27.30 -4.93 3.77
CA LYS A 54 26.88 -5.77 2.65
C LYS A 54 25.99 -5.01 1.67
N LEU A 55 25.06 -4.18 2.17
CA LEU A 55 24.26 -3.29 1.33
C LEU A 55 25.15 -2.35 0.50
N LYS A 56 26.13 -1.71 1.15
CA LYS A 56 27.05 -0.78 0.50
C LYS A 56 27.86 -1.46 -0.61
N ASP A 57 28.35 -2.68 -0.36
CA ASP A 57 29.11 -3.46 -1.35
C ASP A 57 28.25 -3.80 -2.58
N VAL A 58 27.00 -4.23 -2.36
CA VAL A 58 26.04 -4.48 -3.46
C VAL A 58 25.74 -3.19 -4.22
N CYS A 59 25.41 -2.09 -3.54
CA CYS A 59 25.17 -0.80 -4.19
C CYS A 59 26.39 -0.33 -5.01
N ARG A 60 27.61 -0.52 -4.50
CA ARG A 60 28.85 -0.21 -5.22
C ARG A 60 28.95 -1.00 -6.50
N HIS A 61 28.62 -2.30 -6.48
CA HIS A 61 28.59 -3.15 -7.66
C HIS A 61 27.59 -2.62 -8.71
N TYR A 62 26.39 -2.21 -8.29
CA TYR A 62 25.41 -1.61 -9.20
C TYR A 62 25.90 -0.31 -9.84
N GLU A 63 26.73 0.47 -9.14
CA GLU A 63 27.33 1.70 -9.66
C GLU A 63 28.53 1.49 -10.60
N MET A 64 29.04 0.26 -10.74
CA MET A 64 30.11 -0.05 -11.69
C MET A 64 29.63 0.14 -13.13
N ARG A 65 29.86 1.33 -13.69
CA ARG A 65 29.63 1.68 -15.10
C ARG A 65 30.86 2.41 -15.64
N GLU A 66 31.13 2.25 -16.93
CA GLU A 66 32.22 2.96 -17.59
C GLU A 66 32.04 4.48 -17.48
N GLY A 67 33.12 5.19 -17.14
CA GLY A 67 33.13 6.66 -17.09
C GLY A 67 32.52 7.30 -15.84
N ILE A 68 32.07 6.52 -14.85
CA ILE A 68 31.55 7.04 -13.58
C ILE A 68 32.61 6.90 -12.48
N ASP A 69 32.86 7.99 -11.75
CA ASP A 69 33.61 7.96 -10.49
C ASP A 69 32.73 7.37 -9.38
N ILE A 70 32.88 6.07 -9.15
CA ILE A 70 32.10 5.30 -8.18
C ILE A 70 32.28 5.85 -6.77
N ASP A 71 33.48 6.29 -6.39
CA ASP A 71 33.75 6.79 -5.04
C ASP A 71 33.06 8.12 -4.79
N SER A 72 33.01 8.98 -5.82
CA SER A 72 32.22 10.22 -5.78
C SER A 72 30.72 9.96 -5.60
N VAL A 73 30.13 9.06 -6.39
CA VAL A 73 28.69 8.71 -6.31
C VAL A 73 28.35 8.10 -4.96
N MET A 74 29.12 7.10 -4.53
CA MET A 74 28.91 6.45 -3.23
C MET A 74 29.10 7.44 -2.07
N GLY A 75 30.06 8.36 -2.18
CA GLY A 75 30.29 9.41 -1.19
C GLY A 75 29.13 10.41 -1.05
N GLU A 76 28.42 10.73 -2.14
CA GLU A 76 27.19 11.54 -2.07
C GLU A 76 26.09 10.80 -1.28
N HIS A 77 25.86 9.52 -1.59
CA HIS A 77 24.87 8.73 -0.86
C HIS A 77 25.18 8.61 0.63
N GLU A 78 26.46 8.46 1.00
CA GLU A 78 26.88 8.43 2.40
C GLU A 78 26.66 9.76 3.11
N ARG A 79 26.98 10.89 2.45
CA ARG A 79 26.70 12.23 3.01
C ARG A 79 25.22 12.40 3.32
N ARG A 80 24.34 11.98 2.41
CA ARG A 80 22.89 12.03 2.64
C ARG A 80 22.40 11.06 3.72
N THR A 81 23.05 9.91 3.83
CA THR A 81 22.78 8.92 4.88
C THR A 81 23.05 9.48 6.27
N VAL A 82 24.13 10.26 6.44
CA VAL A 82 24.49 10.86 7.74
C VAL A 82 23.40 11.81 8.26
N SER A 83 22.76 12.60 7.40
CA SER A 83 21.69 13.51 7.81
C SER A 83 20.39 12.77 8.16
N SER A 84 20.14 11.62 7.52
CA SER A 84 18.88 10.89 7.61
C SER A 84 18.86 9.79 8.68
N ARG A 85 20.01 9.19 9.02
CA ARG A 85 20.07 8.02 9.93
C ARG A 85 19.51 8.29 11.33
N GLN A 86 19.64 9.52 11.84
CA GLN A 86 19.17 9.86 13.19
C GLN A 86 17.65 9.75 13.33
N TYR A 87 16.93 10.02 12.25
CA TYR A 87 15.49 9.78 12.20
C TYR A 87 15.15 8.32 12.51
N PHE A 88 15.82 7.38 11.83
CA PHE A 88 15.56 5.95 11.99
C PHE A 88 16.02 5.39 13.34
N ILE A 89 17.12 5.91 13.89
CA ILE A 89 17.54 5.60 15.28
C ILE A 89 16.44 6.05 16.26
N GLY A 90 15.91 7.26 16.09
CA GLY A 90 14.79 7.77 16.89
C GLY A 90 13.49 6.97 16.75
N LYS A 91 13.35 6.18 15.68
CA LYS A 91 12.25 5.23 15.47
C LYS A 91 12.51 3.83 16.05
N GLY A 92 13.68 3.60 16.63
CA GLY A 92 14.04 2.36 17.31
C GLY A 92 14.84 1.35 16.47
N LEU A 93 15.32 1.73 15.27
CA LEU A 93 16.25 0.88 14.53
C LEU A 93 17.64 0.89 15.17
N SER A 94 18.35 -0.24 15.09
CA SER A 94 19.76 -0.29 15.47
C SER A 94 20.60 0.64 14.57
N THR A 95 21.80 1.03 15.02
CA THR A 95 22.66 1.94 14.25
C THR A 95 22.98 1.41 12.84
N ASP A 96 23.25 0.11 12.72
CA ASP A 96 23.53 -0.54 11.41
C ASP A 96 22.29 -0.50 10.51
N GLU A 97 21.12 -0.89 11.03
CA GLU A 97 19.87 -0.90 10.25
C GLU A 97 19.41 0.52 9.87
N ALA A 98 19.56 1.48 10.77
CA ALA A 98 19.23 2.88 10.52
C ALA A 98 20.12 3.47 9.41
N GLN A 99 21.40 3.11 9.42
CA GLN A 99 22.34 3.51 8.37
C GLN A 99 22.00 2.85 7.04
N ALA A 100 21.69 1.55 7.04
CA ALA A 100 21.28 0.82 5.85
C ALA A 100 19.95 1.32 5.25
N ALA A 101 18.95 1.59 6.09
CA ALA A 101 17.66 2.15 5.69
C ALA A 101 17.82 3.54 5.03
N ALA A 102 18.57 4.44 5.68
CA ALA A 102 18.86 5.76 5.13
C ALA A 102 19.66 5.69 3.82
N PHE A 103 20.64 4.78 3.75
CA PHE A 103 21.46 4.58 2.56
C PHE A 103 20.63 4.03 1.38
N ALA A 104 19.77 3.05 1.62
CA ALA A 104 18.89 2.49 0.58
C ALA A 104 17.93 3.54 -0.01
N LEU A 105 17.35 4.42 0.82
CA LEU A 105 16.54 5.56 0.35
C LEU A 105 17.36 6.54 -0.49
N SER A 106 18.56 6.88 -0.05
CA SER A 106 19.46 7.74 -0.82
C SER A 106 19.82 7.10 -2.16
N PHE A 107 20.18 5.81 -2.16
CA PHE A 107 20.52 5.08 -3.38
C PHE A 107 19.34 5.03 -4.37
N TYR A 108 18.12 4.76 -3.88
CA TYR A 108 16.90 4.76 -4.69
C TYR A 108 16.65 6.12 -5.34
N THR A 109 16.67 7.20 -4.55
CA THR A 109 16.33 8.55 -5.03
C THR A 109 17.43 9.19 -5.86
N GLY A 110 18.70 8.80 -5.66
CA GLY A 110 19.84 9.40 -6.35
C GLY A 110 20.05 8.84 -7.76
N THR A 111 20.29 7.53 -7.88
CA THR A 111 20.85 6.97 -9.13
C THR A 111 20.13 5.75 -9.65
N ARG A 112 19.39 4.99 -8.81
CA ARG A 112 18.97 3.61 -9.15
C ARG A 112 17.51 3.27 -8.88
N SER A 113 16.62 4.25 -8.96
CA SER A 113 15.17 4.01 -8.88
C SER A 113 14.70 2.96 -9.92
N GLU A 114 15.19 3.01 -11.16
CA GLU A 114 14.84 2.05 -12.23
C GLU A 114 15.24 0.61 -11.88
N ALA A 115 16.47 0.41 -11.36
CA ALA A 115 16.94 -0.91 -10.97
C ALA A 115 16.13 -1.47 -9.79
N CYS A 116 15.81 -0.62 -8.82
CA CYS A 116 14.94 -0.98 -7.69
C CYS A 116 13.53 -1.33 -8.16
N ASN A 117 12.97 -0.60 -9.13
CA ASN A 117 11.65 -0.87 -9.71
C ASN A 117 11.63 -2.21 -10.46
N ARG A 118 12.67 -2.50 -11.25
CA ARG A 118 12.82 -3.82 -11.89
C ARG A 118 12.88 -4.92 -10.84
N GLY A 119 13.74 -4.78 -9.82
CA GLY A 119 13.86 -5.73 -8.72
C GLY A 119 12.54 -5.95 -8.00
N ALA A 120 11.81 -4.88 -7.67
CA ALA A 120 10.49 -4.96 -7.04
C ALA A 120 9.49 -5.75 -7.90
N SER A 121 9.40 -5.48 -9.20
CA SER A 121 8.50 -6.26 -10.06
C SER A 121 8.87 -7.74 -10.12
N LEU A 122 10.17 -8.08 -10.08
CA LEU A 122 10.61 -9.47 -10.09
C LEU A 122 10.28 -10.18 -8.77
N VAL A 123 10.50 -9.53 -7.63
CA VAL A 123 10.08 -10.05 -6.30
C VAL A 123 8.57 -10.28 -6.29
N ALA A 124 7.77 -9.31 -6.72
CA ALA A 124 6.31 -9.41 -6.76
C ALA A 124 5.82 -10.60 -7.62
N ARG A 125 6.43 -10.78 -8.81
CA ARG A 125 6.13 -11.89 -9.72
C ARG A 125 6.51 -13.24 -9.12
N GLN A 126 7.72 -13.35 -8.57
CA GLN A 126 8.20 -14.59 -7.96
C GLN A 126 7.38 -14.97 -6.73
N ALA A 127 7.03 -14.01 -5.89
CA ALA A 127 6.21 -14.20 -4.69
C ALA A 127 4.78 -14.68 -5.03
N ASN A 128 4.34 -14.47 -6.28
CA ASN A 128 3.06 -14.95 -6.80
C ASN A 128 3.23 -16.14 -7.77
N GLY A 129 4.34 -16.88 -7.68
CA GLY A 129 4.52 -18.17 -8.37
C GLY A 129 4.96 -18.09 -9.82
N GLN A 130 5.32 -16.91 -10.35
CA GLN A 130 5.87 -16.82 -11.70
C GLN A 130 7.32 -17.31 -11.74
N ALA A 131 7.61 -18.16 -12.72
CA ALA A 131 8.96 -18.64 -12.96
C ALA A 131 9.86 -17.51 -13.48
N LEU A 132 11.00 -17.33 -12.83
CA LEU A 132 12.09 -16.48 -13.31
C LEU A 132 13.23 -17.34 -13.86
N GLU A 133 13.85 -16.88 -14.94
CA GLU A 133 15.11 -17.43 -15.46
C GLU A 133 16.20 -17.44 -14.38
N SER A 134 17.14 -18.39 -14.44
CA SER A 134 18.16 -18.58 -13.40
C SER A 134 19.04 -17.36 -13.21
N THR A 135 19.53 -16.76 -14.30
CA THR A 135 20.35 -15.54 -14.27
C THR A 135 19.64 -14.37 -13.60
N THR A 136 18.36 -14.17 -13.93
CA THR A 136 17.52 -13.12 -13.32
C THR A 136 17.31 -13.38 -11.82
N ARG A 137 17.24 -14.64 -11.41
CA ARG A 137 17.07 -15.01 -10.00
C ARG A 137 18.32 -14.70 -9.17
N ASP A 138 19.51 -14.96 -9.71
CA ASP A 138 20.77 -14.68 -9.03
C ASP A 138 20.96 -13.16 -8.86
N GLU A 139 20.74 -12.38 -9.93
CA GLU A 139 20.71 -10.90 -9.87
C GLU A 139 19.71 -10.39 -8.82
N LEU A 140 18.51 -10.97 -8.78
CA LEU A 140 17.47 -10.58 -7.83
C LEU A 140 17.86 -10.89 -6.38
N ASN A 141 18.48 -12.05 -6.12
CA ASN A 141 18.92 -12.43 -4.79
C ASN A 141 20.00 -11.46 -4.26
N GLU A 142 20.90 -10.99 -5.12
CA GLU A 142 21.88 -9.97 -4.76
C GLU A 142 21.21 -8.61 -4.50
N ALA A 143 20.27 -8.20 -5.36
CA ALA A 143 19.54 -6.93 -5.24
C ALA A 143 18.57 -6.88 -4.05
N ALA A 144 18.13 -8.03 -3.54
CA ALA A 144 17.10 -8.15 -2.52
C ALA A 144 17.43 -7.34 -1.25
N ILE A 145 18.72 -7.23 -0.89
CA ILE A 145 19.14 -6.45 0.28
C ILE A 145 18.82 -4.95 0.12
N ILE A 146 18.92 -4.40 -1.10
CA ILE A 146 18.57 -3.00 -1.40
C ILE A 146 17.08 -2.80 -1.17
N LEU A 147 16.26 -3.68 -1.76
CA LEU A 147 14.81 -3.61 -1.64
C LEU A 147 14.35 -3.79 -0.19
N TYR A 148 14.96 -4.72 0.55
CA TYR A 148 14.67 -4.97 1.95
C TYR A 148 14.88 -3.73 2.81
N TYR A 149 16.05 -3.08 2.69
CA TYR A 149 16.31 -1.87 3.46
C TYR A 149 15.50 -0.67 2.98
N LEU A 150 15.15 -0.59 1.68
CA LEU A 150 14.27 0.44 1.16
C LEU A 150 12.85 0.31 1.72
N VAL A 151 12.25 -0.88 1.68
CA VAL A 151 10.95 -1.16 2.30
C VAL A 151 11.00 -0.89 3.79
N LYS A 152 12.06 -1.34 4.46
CA LYS A 152 12.26 -1.10 5.90
C LYS A 152 12.30 0.37 6.20
N ALA A 153 13.03 1.18 5.45
CA ALA A 153 13.05 2.62 5.63
C ALA A 153 11.65 3.23 5.46
N LEU A 154 10.94 2.85 4.39
CA LEU A 154 9.60 3.35 4.08
C LEU A 154 8.56 2.93 5.13
N SER A 155 8.71 1.78 5.80
CA SER A 155 7.75 1.36 6.84
C SER A 155 7.79 2.26 8.07
N PHE A 156 8.92 2.91 8.37
CA PHE A 156 9.05 3.84 9.50
C PHE A 156 8.64 5.29 9.17
N ILE A 157 8.46 5.61 7.89
CA ILE A 157 7.99 6.93 7.45
C ILE A 157 6.45 6.96 7.53
N PRO A 158 5.84 7.99 8.16
CA PRO A 158 4.40 8.13 8.26
C PRO A 158 3.69 8.17 6.91
N TYR A 159 2.42 7.81 6.91
CA TYR A 159 1.59 7.80 5.73
C TYR A 159 1.21 9.23 5.37
N TYR A 160 1.28 9.54 4.09
CA TYR A 160 0.73 10.76 3.54
C TYR A 160 -0.73 10.55 3.12
N TRP A 161 -1.65 11.20 3.83
CA TRP A 161 -3.05 11.25 3.47
C TRP A 161 -3.31 12.55 2.73
N GLY A 162 -3.53 12.45 1.43
CA GLY A 162 -3.73 13.63 0.60
C GLY A 162 -3.46 13.40 -0.87
N TYR A 163 -3.63 14.48 -1.64
CA TYR A 163 -3.44 14.44 -3.08
C TYR A 163 -1.97 14.44 -3.46
N VAL A 164 -1.66 13.62 -4.46
CA VAL A 164 -0.38 13.57 -5.17
C VAL A 164 -0.63 13.53 -6.67
N THR A 165 0.39 13.89 -7.45
CA THR A 165 0.36 13.81 -8.91
C THR A 165 1.52 12.99 -9.44
N ARG A 166 1.31 12.27 -10.54
CA ARG A 166 2.34 11.53 -11.26
C ARG A 166 2.13 11.72 -12.74
N ALA A 167 3.19 12.03 -13.48
CA ALA A 167 3.14 12.13 -14.93
C ALA A 167 4.04 11.07 -15.55
N CYS A 168 3.56 10.37 -16.58
CA CYS A 168 4.34 9.39 -17.31
C CYS A 168 3.86 9.25 -18.76
N GLN A 169 4.65 8.54 -19.55
CA GLN A 169 4.27 8.18 -20.91
C GLN A 169 3.65 6.78 -20.89
N LEU A 170 2.39 6.67 -21.30
CA LEU A 170 1.72 5.38 -21.53
C LEU A 170 1.45 5.17 -23.01
N THR A 171 1.45 3.91 -23.43
CA THR A 171 0.95 3.47 -24.73
C THR A 171 -0.58 3.41 -24.75
N ASP A 172 -1.18 3.35 -25.94
CA ASP A 172 -2.64 3.23 -26.08
C ASP A 172 -3.20 1.97 -25.42
N ASP A 173 -2.44 0.86 -25.44
CA ASP A 173 -2.85 -0.39 -24.80
C ASP A 173 -2.78 -0.31 -23.28
N GLU A 174 -1.78 0.37 -22.72
CA GLU A 174 -1.71 0.63 -21.28
C GLU A 174 -2.84 1.57 -20.84
N LEU A 175 -3.17 2.59 -21.63
CA LEU A 175 -4.25 3.53 -21.34
C LEU A 175 -5.62 2.85 -21.24
N LYS A 176 -5.88 1.81 -22.04
CA LYS A 176 -7.13 1.02 -21.97
C LYS A 176 -7.34 0.36 -20.60
N LEU A 177 -6.26 0.07 -19.87
CA LEU A 177 -6.35 -0.51 -18.53
C LEU A 177 -6.95 0.48 -17.52
N TYR A 178 -6.77 1.79 -17.72
CA TYR A 178 -7.18 2.83 -16.78
C TYR A 178 -8.59 3.38 -17.06
N SER A 179 -9.56 2.49 -17.23
CA SER A 179 -10.96 2.89 -17.41
C SER A 179 -11.65 3.16 -16.07
N PRO A 180 -12.62 4.10 -15.98
CA PRO A 180 -13.42 4.28 -14.77
C PRO A 180 -14.08 2.96 -14.33
N GLY A 181 -14.02 2.66 -13.04
CA GLY A 181 -14.45 1.38 -12.47
C GLY A 181 -13.32 0.37 -12.29
N CYS A 182 -12.17 0.54 -12.95
CA CYS A 182 -11.07 -0.40 -12.86
C CYS A 182 -10.28 -0.29 -11.55
N LEU A 183 -9.74 -1.44 -11.13
CA LEU A 183 -8.79 -1.58 -10.04
C LEU A 183 -7.39 -1.83 -10.62
N ILE A 184 -6.44 -0.96 -10.29
CA ILE A 184 -5.08 -1.00 -10.80
C ILE A 184 -4.12 -1.25 -9.65
N THR A 185 -3.28 -2.28 -9.76
CA THR A 185 -2.23 -2.55 -8.79
C THR A 185 -0.87 -2.29 -9.40
N TRP A 186 -0.09 -1.41 -8.77
CA TRP A 186 1.28 -1.14 -9.17
C TRP A 186 2.24 -2.09 -8.44
N ILE A 187 2.86 -3.02 -9.17
CA ILE A 187 3.79 -4.02 -8.61
C ILE A 187 5.23 -3.52 -8.44
N GLN A 188 5.47 -2.22 -8.65
CA GLN A 188 6.76 -1.55 -8.51
C GLN A 188 6.63 -0.37 -7.55
N PHE A 189 7.76 0.15 -7.05
CA PHE A 189 7.71 1.46 -6.39
C PHE A 189 7.25 2.51 -7.39
N SER A 190 6.43 3.43 -6.93
CA SER A 190 5.89 4.48 -7.79
C SER A 190 6.06 5.83 -7.13
N SER A 191 6.85 6.67 -7.76
CA SER A 191 7.10 8.04 -7.33
C SER A 191 5.96 8.97 -7.75
N SER A 192 5.64 9.93 -6.90
CA SER A 192 4.67 10.99 -7.17
C SER A 192 5.09 12.28 -6.49
N LYS A 193 4.58 13.41 -6.94
CA LYS A 193 4.77 14.70 -6.30
C LYS A 193 3.62 15.02 -5.37
N LYS A 194 3.91 15.52 -4.18
CA LYS A 194 2.91 16.00 -3.24
C LYS A 194 2.12 17.18 -3.80
N GLY A 195 0.79 17.16 -3.62
CA GLY A 195 -0.11 18.24 -3.99
C GLY A 195 -1.05 17.89 -5.16
N ARG A 196 -1.94 18.84 -5.47
CA ARG A 196 -2.95 18.69 -6.55
C ARG A 196 -2.47 19.15 -7.92
N ARG A 197 -1.40 19.94 -7.95
CA ARG A 197 -0.79 20.42 -9.20
C ARG A 197 0.25 19.41 -9.64
N ALA A 198 0.34 19.20 -10.95
CA ALA A 198 1.50 18.53 -11.53
C ALA A 198 2.77 19.31 -11.14
N ALA A 199 3.91 18.66 -11.20
CA ALA A 199 5.17 19.37 -11.05
C ALA A 199 5.26 20.47 -12.12
N ASP A 200 5.44 21.73 -11.69
CA ASP A 200 5.67 22.88 -12.58
C ASP A 200 7.11 22.81 -13.13
N ASN A 201 7.44 21.72 -13.81
CA ASN A 201 8.73 21.50 -14.43
C ASN A 201 8.56 20.96 -15.86
N SER A 202 9.32 21.53 -16.78
CA SER A 202 9.23 21.29 -18.22
C SER A 202 9.40 19.82 -18.62
N THR A 203 9.99 18.98 -17.78
CA THR A 203 10.24 17.56 -18.09
C THR A 203 8.99 16.67 -17.98
N PHE A 204 8.02 17.05 -17.15
CA PHE A 204 6.85 16.21 -16.86
C PHE A 204 5.56 16.73 -17.47
N GLU A 205 5.50 18.03 -17.80
CA GLU A 205 4.34 18.68 -18.41
C GLU A 205 3.96 18.07 -19.78
N TYR A 206 4.95 17.63 -20.57
CA TYR A 206 4.74 17.08 -21.91
C TYR A 206 4.38 15.59 -21.95
N ARG A 207 4.27 14.93 -20.79
CA ARG A 207 3.91 13.51 -20.74
C ARG A 207 2.45 13.34 -21.13
N ASN A 208 2.13 12.28 -21.88
CA ASN A 208 0.76 12.07 -22.35
C ASN A 208 -0.22 11.67 -21.24
N THR A 209 0.24 11.28 -20.05
CA THR A 209 -0.63 10.79 -18.98
C THR A 209 -0.30 11.43 -17.65
N HIS A 210 -1.32 12.02 -17.02
CA HIS A 210 -1.28 12.68 -15.72
C HIS A 210 -2.24 11.99 -14.75
N PHE A 211 -1.69 11.39 -13.69
CA PHE A 211 -2.46 10.83 -12.60
C PHE A 211 -2.68 11.88 -11.51
N LYS A 212 -3.93 11.98 -11.04
CA LYS A 212 -4.32 12.71 -9.83
C LYS A 212 -4.80 11.70 -8.81
N ILE A 213 -4.02 11.49 -7.76
CA ILE A 213 -4.18 10.36 -6.84
C ILE A 213 -4.46 10.89 -5.45
N TYR A 214 -5.49 10.38 -4.78
CA TYR A 214 -5.61 10.50 -3.34
C TYR A 214 -4.87 9.33 -2.67
N SER A 215 -3.79 9.63 -1.94
CA SER A 215 -2.92 8.66 -1.28
C SER A 215 -3.41 8.34 0.14
N LEU A 216 -3.28 7.07 0.54
CA LEU A 216 -3.56 6.56 1.89
C LEU A 216 -2.30 5.99 2.55
N THR A 217 -1.39 5.40 1.78
CA THR A 217 -0.17 4.77 2.28
C THR A 217 1.08 5.24 1.51
N GLY A 218 1.00 6.32 0.72
CA GLY A 218 2.21 6.94 0.17
C GLY A 218 3.12 7.47 1.29
N ARG A 219 4.44 7.46 1.08
CA ARG A 219 5.44 7.92 2.06
C ARG A 219 6.08 9.23 1.59
N PRO A 220 5.93 10.35 2.30
CA PRO A 220 6.60 11.59 1.94
C PRO A 220 8.09 11.45 2.24
N ILE A 221 8.93 11.46 1.20
CA ILE A 221 10.37 11.19 1.33
C ILE A 221 11.25 12.42 1.07
N LYS A 222 10.66 13.62 0.97
CA LYS A 222 11.37 14.88 0.78
C LYS A 222 12.60 15.06 1.68
N GLU A 223 12.48 14.73 2.96
CA GLU A 223 13.56 14.92 3.95
C GLU A 223 14.73 13.92 3.77
N PHE A 224 14.49 12.83 3.04
CA PHE A 224 15.43 11.73 2.84
C PHE A 224 15.96 11.66 1.40
N SER A 225 15.24 12.24 0.44
CA SER A 225 15.56 12.21 -0.99
C SER A 225 16.80 13.04 -1.31
N ASN A 226 17.52 12.66 -2.37
CA ASN A 226 18.57 13.49 -2.97
C ASN A 226 18.03 14.72 -3.70
N TYR A 227 16.72 14.75 -4.00
CA TYR A 227 16.05 15.83 -4.71
C TYR A 227 14.86 16.37 -3.88
N PRO A 228 15.11 17.06 -2.76
CA PRO A 228 14.05 17.52 -1.84
C PRO A 228 13.03 18.49 -2.48
N GLU A 229 13.40 19.18 -3.56
CA GLU A 229 12.55 20.06 -4.35
C GLU A 229 11.42 19.33 -5.09
N GLU A 230 11.55 18.03 -5.30
CA GLU A 230 10.51 17.21 -5.92
C GLU A 230 9.28 17.04 -5.02
N ASP A 231 9.45 17.23 -3.70
CA ASP A 231 8.43 16.97 -2.67
C ASP A 231 7.77 15.60 -2.86
N GLU A 232 8.63 14.59 -3.02
CA GLU A 232 8.26 13.26 -3.45
C GLU A 232 7.44 12.51 -2.38
N VAL A 233 6.38 11.83 -2.84
CA VAL A 233 5.63 10.83 -2.11
C VAL A 233 5.77 9.49 -2.84
N LEU A 234 6.39 8.52 -2.18
CA LEU A 234 6.71 7.22 -2.73
C LEU A 234 5.69 6.16 -2.30
N PHE A 235 5.13 5.44 -3.27
CA PHE A 235 4.28 4.27 -3.03
C PHE A 235 5.10 2.99 -3.02
N LEU A 236 4.79 2.09 -2.09
CA LEU A 236 5.36 0.74 -2.06
C LEU A 236 4.77 -0.12 -3.20
N PRO A 237 5.47 -1.20 -3.62
CA PRO A 237 4.92 -2.23 -4.48
C PRO A 237 3.59 -2.76 -3.91
N HIS A 238 2.72 -3.22 -4.80
CA HIS A 238 1.35 -3.67 -4.50
C HIS A 238 0.38 -2.57 -4.02
N SER A 239 0.72 -1.29 -4.19
CA SER A 239 -0.26 -0.22 -4.00
C SER A 239 -1.40 -0.36 -5.01
N THR A 240 -2.64 -0.48 -4.53
CA THR A 240 -3.84 -0.60 -5.37
C THR A 240 -4.63 0.70 -5.43
N PHE A 241 -5.16 1.00 -6.60
CA PHE A 241 -5.88 2.21 -6.91
C PHE A 241 -7.20 1.91 -7.61
N PHE A 242 -8.25 2.59 -7.20
CA PHE A 242 -9.53 2.64 -7.91
C PHE A 242 -9.55 3.83 -8.86
N VAL A 243 -9.79 3.58 -10.15
CA VAL A 243 -9.95 4.62 -11.17
C VAL A 243 -11.41 5.07 -11.18
N PHE A 244 -11.66 6.32 -10.82
CA PHE A 244 -13.04 6.84 -10.75
C PHE A 244 -13.35 7.86 -11.85
N LYS A 245 -12.34 8.39 -12.55
CA LYS A 245 -12.52 9.29 -13.68
C LYS A 245 -11.34 9.22 -14.62
N HIS A 246 -11.62 9.26 -15.92
CA HIS A 246 -10.63 9.40 -16.99
C HIS A 246 -11.14 10.45 -17.97
N GLU A 247 -10.34 11.48 -18.24
CA GLU A 247 -10.69 12.54 -19.18
C GLU A 247 -9.49 12.90 -20.04
N LEU A 248 -9.76 13.41 -21.25
CA LEU A 248 -8.74 14.04 -22.06
C LEU A 248 -8.59 15.50 -21.62
N SER A 249 -7.36 15.90 -21.30
CA SER A 249 -6.91 17.26 -21.02
C SER A 249 -6.08 17.82 -22.18
N TYR A 250 -5.75 19.11 -22.10
CA TYR A 250 -4.86 19.84 -23.01
C TYR A 250 -5.14 19.58 -24.51
N HIS A 251 -6.24 20.14 -25.02
CA HIS A 251 -6.66 20.01 -26.42
C HIS A 251 -6.89 18.57 -26.91
N GLY A 252 -7.13 17.62 -26.01
CA GLY A 252 -7.49 16.25 -26.37
C GLY A 252 -6.30 15.30 -26.54
N THR A 253 -5.08 15.73 -26.22
CA THR A 253 -3.86 14.94 -26.43
C THR A 253 -3.27 14.34 -25.16
N GLN A 254 -3.65 14.86 -23.99
CA GLN A 254 -3.19 14.37 -22.70
C GLN A 254 -4.31 13.66 -21.96
N HIS A 255 -4.02 12.55 -21.29
CA HIS A 255 -4.97 11.83 -20.45
C HIS A 255 -4.80 12.27 -19.01
N THR A 256 -5.87 12.76 -18.38
CA THR A 256 -5.93 12.96 -16.93
C THR A 256 -6.74 11.82 -16.30
N ILE A 257 -6.08 11.03 -15.46
CA ILE A 257 -6.68 9.86 -14.79
C ILE A 257 -6.76 10.17 -13.29
N TYR A 258 -7.96 10.08 -12.73
CA TYR A 258 -8.21 10.31 -11.31
C TYR A 258 -8.37 8.98 -10.59
N MET A 259 -7.58 8.83 -9.53
CA MET A 259 -7.52 7.59 -8.77
C MET A 259 -7.57 7.85 -7.27
N ARG A 260 -8.06 6.86 -6.53
CA ARG A 260 -7.95 6.81 -5.08
C ARG A 260 -7.20 5.54 -4.72
N GLN A 261 -6.20 5.64 -3.85
CA GLN A 261 -5.60 4.45 -3.28
C GLN A 261 -6.61 3.75 -2.37
N ILE A 262 -6.73 2.42 -2.51
CA ILE A 262 -7.63 1.61 -1.69
C ILE A 262 -6.89 0.40 -1.13
N GLU A 263 -7.41 -0.14 -0.04
CA GLU A 263 -6.89 -1.35 0.61
C GLU A 263 -7.95 -2.45 0.52
N MET A 264 -7.60 -3.57 -0.11
CA MET A 264 -8.54 -4.66 -0.42
C MET A 264 -8.30 -5.92 0.42
N GLY A 265 -7.32 -5.88 1.32
CA GLY A 265 -6.90 -7.03 2.12
C GLY A 265 -6.32 -8.17 1.28
N LEU A 266 -5.45 -7.84 0.32
CA LEU A 266 -4.73 -8.81 -0.50
C LEU A 266 -3.46 -9.37 0.17
N CYS A 267 -3.27 -9.10 1.47
CA CYS A 267 -2.18 -9.67 2.26
C CYS A 267 -2.67 -10.81 3.15
N GLN A 268 -1.72 -11.44 3.86
CA GLN A 268 -2.04 -12.49 4.81
C GLN A 268 -2.81 -11.96 6.03
N TRP A 269 -2.44 -10.79 6.55
CA TRP A 269 -2.99 -10.23 7.79
C TRP A 269 -3.71 -8.93 7.51
N SER A 270 -5.04 -8.92 7.65
CA SER A 270 -5.86 -7.76 7.30
C SER A 270 -6.69 -7.29 8.48
N ILE A 271 -6.73 -5.97 8.68
CA ILE A 271 -7.53 -5.33 9.72
C ILE A 271 -8.50 -4.37 9.06
N LEU A 272 -9.79 -4.66 9.11
CA LEU A 272 -10.84 -3.68 8.80
C LEU A 272 -10.96 -2.71 9.98
N TRP A 273 -10.55 -1.46 9.78
CA TRP A 273 -10.62 -0.43 10.81
C TRP A 273 -11.75 0.54 10.49
N VAL A 274 -12.72 0.63 11.40
CA VAL A 274 -13.90 1.48 11.28
C VAL A 274 -13.83 2.61 12.31
N ASP A 275 -13.65 3.84 11.84
CA ASP A 275 -13.57 5.04 12.69
C ASP A 275 -13.98 6.29 11.90
N ASP A 276 -14.88 7.10 12.46
CA ASP A 276 -15.45 8.27 11.78
C ASP A 276 -14.40 9.33 11.42
N ASN A 277 -13.25 9.32 12.11
CA ASN A 277 -12.13 10.24 11.89
C ASN A 277 -10.96 9.59 11.14
N ILE A 278 -11.13 8.39 10.55
CA ILE A 278 -10.03 7.62 9.95
C ILE A 278 -9.31 8.30 8.78
N TYR A 279 -9.86 9.38 8.21
CA TYR A 279 -9.19 10.17 7.16
C TYR A 279 -8.74 11.55 7.65
N ASN A 280 -8.96 11.88 8.92
CA ASN A 280 -8.43 13.11 9.52
C ASN A 280 -6.91 12.96 9.73
N PRO A 281 -6.06 13.79 9.09
CA PRO A 281 -4.61 13.67 9.21
C PRO A 281 -4.07 13.83 10.64
N SER A 282 -4.83 14.47 11.52
CA SER A 282 -4.51 14.70 12.93
C SER A 282 -5.09 13.65 13.90
N TRP A 283 -5.79 12.64 13.36
CA TRP A 283 -6.39 11.57 14.15
C TRP A 283 -5.32 10.74 14.88
N GLU A 284 -5.49 10.57 16.19
CA GLU A 284 -4.50 9.96 17.07
C GLU A 284 -4.22 8.49 16.73
N ASN A 285 -5.26 7.74 16.40
CA ASN A 285 -5.20 6.31 16.11
C ASN A 285 -4.46 6.00 14.81
N LYS A 286 -4.28 7.00 13.92
CA LYS A 286 -3.40 6.87 12.75
C LYS A 286 -2.01 6.40 13.15
N ARG A 287 -1.46 6.94 14.24
CA ARG A 287 -0.12 6.59 14.73
C ARG A 287 -0.05 5.15 15.22
N HIS A 288 -1.14 4.61 15.79
CA HIS A 288 -1.21 3.22 16.21
C HIS A 288 -1.21 2.27 15.01
N MET A 289 -1.98 2.60 13.98
CA MET A 289 -1.99 1.89 12.71
C MET A 289 -0.59 1.87 12.06
N GLU A 290 0.04 3.03 11.94
CA GLU A 290 1.38 3.17 11.36
C GLU A 290 2.44 2.42 12.19
N ALA A 291 2.40 2.51 13.51
CA ALA A 291 3.33 1.81 14.39
C ALA A 291 3.19 0.29 14.26
N ALA A 292 1.96 -0.22 14.15
CA ALA A 292 1.70 -1.64 13.94
C ALA A 292 2.22 -2.10 12.57
N ALA A 293 1.99 -1.33 11.50
CA ALA A 293 2.51 -1.63 10.17
C ALA A 293 4.05 -1.58 10.11
N ALA A 294 4.68 -0.66 10.85
CA ALA A 294 6.14 -0.48 10.85
C ALA A 294 6.89 -1.59 11.59
N ARG A 295 6.37 -2.02 12.76
CA ARG A 295 7.05 -2.98 13.65
C ARG A 295 7.11 -4.39 13.08
N GLU A 296 6.15 -4.74 12.23
CA GLU A 296 5.93 -6.12 11.78
C GLU A 296 6.03 -6.25 10.25
N LEU A 297 7.16 -5.81 9.68
CA LEU A 297 7.48 -6.04 8.25
C LEU A 297 7.30 -7.50 7.84
N ASN A 298 7.58 -8.43 8.76
CA ASN A 298 7.44 -9.87 8.54
C ASN A 298 5.98 -10.34 8.47
N LEU A 299 5.05 -9.65 9.15
CA LEU A 299 3.64 -10.01 9.14
C LEU A 299 2.91 -9.39 7.94
N ASN A 300 3.41 -8.27 7.40
CA ASN A 300 2.77 -7.54 6.30
C ASN A 300 1.28 -7.24 6.57
N VAL A 301 1.00 -6.56 7.69
CA VAL A 301 -0.37 -6.22 8.09
C VAL A 301 -0.91 -5.09 7.23
N HIS A 302 -2.04 -5.30 6.55
CA HIS A 302 -2.77 -4.23 5.86
C HIS A 302 -3.97 -3.77 6.68
N PHE A 303 -4.17 -2.46 6.65
CA PHE A 303 -5.32 -1.82 7.27
C PHE A 303 -6.28 -1.37 6.18
N ILE A 304 -7.55 -1.73 6.34
CA ILE A 304 -8.63 -1.39 5.42
C ILE A 304 -9.46 -0.32 6.12
N PRO A 305 -9.13 0.98 5.93
CA PRO A 305 -9.80 2.05 6.64
C PRO A 305 -11.21 2.30 6.09
N LYS A 306 -12.19 2.46 6.97
CA LYS A 306 -13.57 2.88 6.65
C LYS A 306 -14.04 3.93 7.63
N SER A 307 -14.59 5.03 7.11
CA SER A 307 -15.09 6.14 7.91
C SER A 307 -16.53 5.95 8.40
N SER A 308 -17.20 4.86 8.03
CA SER A 308 -18.61 4.65 8.39
C SER A 308 -18.96 3.17 8.53
N THR A 309 -20.06 2.90 9.25
CA THR A 309 -20.60 1.54 9.43
C THR A 309 -21.06 1.00 8.10
N ASP A 310 -21.73 1.83 7.30
CA ASP A 310 -22.21 1.45 5.98
C ASP A 310 -21.04 1.09 5.06
N GLY A 311 -19.99 1.91 4.99
CA GLY A 311 -18.80 1.60 4.19
C GLY A 311 -18.10 0.31 4.62
N ALA A 312 -18.06 0.01 5.93
CA ALA A 312 -17.54 -1.24 6.45
C ALA A 312 -18.42 -2.44 6.08
N LEU A 313 -19.75 -2.32 6.19
CA LEU A 313 -20.70 -3.35 5.78
C LEU A 313 -20.65 -3.60 4.27
N SER A 314 -20.54 -2.54 3.46
CA SER A 314 -20.38 -2.64 2.00
C SER A 314 -19.09 -3.38 1.64
N PHE A 315 -17.96 -3.06 2.30
CA PHE A 315 -16.73 -3.82 2.13
C PHE A 315 -16.91 -5.29 2.51
N LEU A 316 -17.52 -5.58 3.67
CA LEU A 316 -17.77 -6.95 4.12
C LEU A 316 -18.70 -7.72 3.17
N ARG A 317 -19.63 -7.04 2.49
CA ARG A 317 -20.52 -7.65 1.49
C ARG A 317 -19.81 -7.91 0.16
N SER A 318 -18.85 -7.05 -0.19
CA SER A 318 -18.05 -7.18 -1.41
C SER A 318 -17.28 -8.51 -1.48
N PRO A 319 -16.87 -8.97 -2.66
CA PRO A 319 -16.10 -10.20 -2.78
C PRO A 319 -14.78 -10.20 -2.01
N PHE A 320 -14.13 -9.04 -1.86
CA PHE A 320 -12.93 -8.89 -1.04
C PHE A 320 -13.22 -9.14 0.44
N GLY A 321 -14.29 -8.57 0.97
CA GLY A 321 -14.68 -8.78 2.37
C GLY A 321 -15.14 -10.22 2.65
N GLN A 322 -15.94 -10.81 1.75
CA GLN A 322 -16.40 -12.20 1.91
C GLN A 322 -15.23 -13.19 1.97
N ARG A 323 -14.18 -12.96 1.16
CA ARG A 323 -12.94 -13.75 1.20
C ARG A 323 -12.24 -13.70 2.56
N LEU A 324 -12.32 -12.57 3.27
CA LEU A 324 -11.61 -12.35 4.53
C LEU A 324 -12.37 -12.83 5.76
N LYS A 325 -13.72 -12.80 5.76
CA LYS A 325 -14.57 -13.05 6.93
C LYS A 325 -14.27 -14.31 7.73
N ASN A 326 -13.84 -15.38 7.06
CA ASN A 326 -13.59 -16.68 7.69
C ASN A 326 -12.10 -16.95 7.95
N ARG A 327 -11.22 -15.97 7.72
CA ARG A 327 -9.78 -16.12 7.98
C ARG A 327 -9.45 -15.81 9.43
N ASP A 328 -8.66 -16.67 10.04
CA ASP A 328 -8.08 -16.49 11.36
C ASP A 328 -7.11 -15.31 11.45
N THR A 329 -6.67 -14.78 10.30
CA THR A 329 -5.80 -13.60 10.16
C THR A 329 -6.55 -12.29 9.85
N PHE A 330 -7.89 -12.32 9.75
CA PHE A 330 -8.71 -11.12 9.55
C PHE A 330 -9.32 -10.63 10.86
N ARG A 331 -9.21 -9.33 11.14
CA ARG A 331 -9.79 -8.69 12.33
C ARG A 331 -10.59 -7.46 11.94
N ILE A 332 -11.61 -7.16 12.73
CA ILE A 332 -12.38 -5.91 12.65
C ILE A 332 -12.09 -5.14 13.93
N VAL A 333 -11.68 -3.88 13.77
CA VAL A 333 -11.49 -2.92 14.85
C VAL A 333 -12.46 -1.79 14.60
N THR A 334 -13.25 -1.43 15.61
CA THR A 334 -14.17 -0.29 15.56
C THR A 334 -13.88 0.61 16.75
N ASP A 335 -13.98 1.92 16.56
CA ASP A 335 -14.09 2.83 17.69
C ASP A 335 -15.40 2.54 18.44
N MET A 336 -15.31 2.47 19.77
CA MET A 336 -16.43 2.14 20.66
C MET A 336 -17.33 3.35 20.96
N ASN A 337 -16.90 4.57 20.61
CA ASN A 337 -17.56 5.82 20.99
C ASN A 337 -18.29 6.52 19.83
N ARG A 338 -18.74 5.76 18.82
CA ARG A 338 -19.35 6.35 17.63
C ARG A 338 -20.77 6.84 17.92
N GLU A 339 -21.00 8.14 17.81
CA GLU A 339 -22.30 8.77 18.08
C GLU A 339 -23.44 8.18 17.23
N ASN A 340 -23.11 7.65 16.05
CA ASN A 340 -24.06 7.05 15.12
C ASN A 340 -24.43 5.59 15.43
N ASP A 341 -23.72 4.91 16.35
CA ASP A 341 -23.95 3.51 16.71
C ASP A 341 -24.91 3.36 17.93
N TYR A 342 -25.40 4.47 18.50
CA TYR A 342 -26.43 4.43 19.56
C TYR A 342 -27.82 4.13 18.96
N PRO A 343 -28.54 3.12 19.48
CA PRO A 343 -29.79 2.60 18.88
C PRO A 343 -31.02 3.53 18.98
N GLU A 344 -30.88 4.81 19.35
CA GLU A 344 -32.02 5.69 19.64
C GLU A 344 -32.70 6.31 18.39
N ARG A 345 -32.33 5.91 17.17
CA ARG A 345 -32.99 6.37 15.92
C ARG A 345 -33.38 5.26 14.93
N ARG A 346 -33.69 4.06 15.42
CA ARG A 346 -34.46 3.05 14.65
C ARG A 346 -35.80 2.75 15.32
N THR A 347 -36.63 3.78 15.50
CA THR A 347 -38.08 3.59 15.70
C THR A 347 -38.76 3.53 14.35
N GLU A 348 -38.63 2.41 13.66
CA GLU A 348 -39.63 1.85 12.73
C GLU A 348 -39.13 0.49 12.22
N CYS A 349 -40.02 -0.50 12.17
CA CYS A 349 -39.86 -1.88 11.67
C CYS A 349 -39.17 -2.93 12.57
N VAL A 350 -39.95 -3.51 13.49
CA VAL A 350 -40.60 -4.84 13.41
C VAL A 350 -40.78 -5.37 14.83
N ARG A 351 -41.98 -5.15 15.38
CA ARG A 351 -42.51 -5.96 16.47
C ARG A 351 -42.89 -7.31 15.87
N ASP A 352 -42.05 -8.32 16.04
CA ASP A 352 -42.50 -9.68 16.39
C ASP A 352 -41.31 -10.63 16.51
N SER A 353 -41.33 -11.43 17.59
CA SER A 353 -40.60 -12.70 17.85
C SER A 353 -39.74 -12.80 19.12
N SER A 354 -39.72 -11.81 20.03
CA SER A 354 -39.00 -11.93 21.31
C SER A 354 -39.69 -12.78 22.40
N ASP A 355 -40.83 -13.42 22.11
CA ASP A 355 -41.61 -14.14 23.13
C ASP A 355 -41.38 -15.66 23.22
N ARG A 356 -40.35 -16.21 22.56
CA ARG A 356 -40.07 -17.68 22.59
C ARG A 356 -38.77 -18.12 23.28
N ASN A 357 -37.84 -17.22 23.60
CA ASN A 357 -36.54 -17.60 24.18
C ASN A 357 -36.38 -17.32 25.68
N SER A 358 -37.31 -16.60 26.33
CA SER A 358 -37.25 -16.32 27.78
C SER A 358 -37.69 -17.49 28.67
N ARG A 359 -38.37 -18.51 28.12
CA ARG A 359 -38.82 -19.68 28.90
C ARG A 359 -37.79 -20.81 29.01
N LYS A 360 -36.80 -20.90 28.12
CA LYS A 360 -35.80 -21.99 28.16
C LYS A 360 -34.62 -21.75 29.11
N PHE A 361 -34.40 -20.52 29.58
CA PHE A 361 -33.27 -20.19 30.45
C PHE A 361 -33.55 -20.34 31.96
N ASN A 362 -34.82 -20.38 32.36
CA ASN A 362 -35.20 -20.53 33.78
C ASN A 362 -35.37 -21.99 34.23
N ASP A 363 -35.58 -22.93 33.30
CA ASP A 363 -35.70 -24.37 33.64
C ASP A 363 -34.35 -25.07 33.83
N LEU A 364 -33.26 -24.51 33.28
CA LEU A 364 -31.89 -25.04 33.45
C LEU A 364 -31.22 -24.61 34.78
N LYS A 365 -31.79 -23.62 35.49
CA LYS A 365 -31.29 -23.20 36.82
C LYS A 365 -31.88 -23.99 37.98
N LYS A 366 -33.00 -24.70 37.79
CA LYS A 366 -33.66 -25.50 38.84
C LYS A 366 -33.23 -26.97 38.90
N SER A 367 -32.45 -27.46 37.93
CA SER A 367 -31.94 -28.83 37.91
C SER A 367 -30.48 -28.97 38.41
N ALA A 368 -29.89 -27.89 38.94
CA ALA A 368 -28.53 -27.89 39.47
C ALA A 368 -28.47 -27.65 41.00
N GLU A 369 -29.62 -27.60 41.68
CA GLU A 369 -29.72 -27.45 43.14
C GLU A 369 -30.57 -28.55 43.81
N ASN A 370 -30.64 -29.75 43.23
CA ASN A 370 -31.14 -30.95 43.90
C ASN A 370 -30.24 -32.15 43.65
#